data_AF-A0A821XPS2-F1
#
_entry.id   AF-A0A821XPS2-F1
#
_cell.length_a   1.000
_cell.length_b   1.000
_cell.length_c   1.000
_cell.angle_alpha   90.00
_cell.angle_beta   90.00
_cell.angle_gamma   90.00
#
_symmetry.space_group_name_H-M   'P 1'
#
loop_
_entity.id
_entity.type
_entity.pdbx_description
1 polymer ?
#
loop_
_entity_poly.entity_id
_entity_poly.type
_entity_poly.pdbx_seq_one_letter_code
_entity_poly.pdbx_strand_id
1 'polypeptide(L)'
;ALSDSQYVLSPYDIDSYVDRLKNVTLMRNTKASFILAQDISQFANIQRVGATFTRGIGGAGVGIPNGIDTFSSTATVAALLESKSLSDVKSFSMLIIDSPNTYRNIDNSTKRNLVSSVIVAAVQRDITSSNAINISLYFQVLPEYKPSGFPEYFCSFYDTTYQKWNDFGCTHPTHNESLDRYQCNCNHTTTFALVWSPKVCQCNTSEVLLPNCTCITKPKGQVRLKEVIISVICFFVLGM
;
A
#
# COMPACT_ATOMS: atom_id res chain seq x y z
N ALA A 1 11.03 38.28 7.62
CA ALA A 1 10.47 37.09 6.97
C ALA A 1 10.94 35.87 7.75
N LEU A 2 10.08 35.34 8.62
CA LEU A 2 10.34 34.07 9.29
C LEU A 2 10.13 32.99 8.23
N SER A 3 11.17 32.23 7.88
CA SER A 3 10.98 31.05 7.04
C SER A 3 10.16 30.07 7.86
N ASP A 4 8.94 29.77 7.42
CA ASP A 4 8.19 28.62 7.91
C ASP A 4 9.01 27.37 7.57
N SER A 5 9.86 26.94 8.50
CA SER A 5 10.44 25.61 8.43
C SER A 5 9.28 24.63 8.59
N GLN A 6 8.77 24.14 7.46
CA GLN A 6 7.79 23.06 7.45
C GLN A 6 8.45 21.83 8.07
N TYR A 7 8.18 21.61 9.36
CA TYR A 7 8.63 20.41 10.06
C TYR A 7 7.80 19.25 9.53
N VAL A 8 8.45 18.34 8.79
CA VAL A 8 7.81 17.11 8.33
C VAL A 8 8.01 16.04 9.40
N LEU A 9 6.89 15.53 9.92
CA LEU A 9 6.91 14.45 10.90
C LEU A 9 7.40 13.15 10.26
N SER A 10 8.32 12.45 10.93
CA SER A 10 8.68 11.08 10.54
C SER A 10 7.51 10.12 10.80
N PRO A 11 7.48 8.93 10.16
CA PRO A 11 6.50 7.90 10.51
C PRO A 11 6.48 7.58 12.01
N TYR A 12 7.65 7.55 12.64
CA TYR A 12 7.78 7.33 14.09
C TYR A 12 7.11 8.44 14.91
N ASP A 13 7.30 9.71 14.53
CA ASP A 13 6.65 10.83 15.21
C ASP A 13 5.13 10.73 15.06
N ILE A 14 4.66 10.41 13.85
CA ILE A 14 3.24 10.24 13.55
C ILE A 14 2.65 9.10 14.39
N ASP A 15 3.29 7.93 14.42
CA ASP A 15 2.90 6.80 15.26
C ASP A 15 2.78 7.25 16.72
N SER A 16 3.79 7.97 17.25
CA SER A 16 3.78 8.47 18.63
C SER A 16 2.63 9.45 18.90
N TYR A 17 2.28 10.32 17.95
CA TYR A 17 1.16 11.25 18.11
C TYR A 17 -0.19 10.55 18.05
N VAL A 18 -0.39 9.63 17.10
CA VAL A 18 -1.63 8.86 16.96
C VAL A 18 -1.83 7.97 18.20
N ASP A 19 -0.76 7.39 18.73
CA ASP A 19 -0.73 6.66 20.00
C ASP A 19 -1.11 7.52 21.21
N ARG A 20 -0.99 8.85 21.14
CA ARG A 20 -1.37 9.77 22.22
C ARG A 20 -2.83 10.21 22.16
N LEU A 21 -3.54 9.97 21.05
CA LEU A 21 -4.96 10.28 20.90
C LEU A 21 -5.87 9.28 21.67
N LYS A 22 -5.43 8.82 22.84
CA LYS A 22 -6.13 7.84 23.68
C LYS A 22 -7.22 8.51 24.51
N ASN A 23 -8.34 7.80 24.73
CA ASN A 23 -9.49 8.26 25.51
C ASN A 23 -10.12 9.57 24.98
N VAL A 24 -10.05 9.78 23.67
CA VAL A 24 -10.72 10.90 22.99
C VAL A 24 -11.50 10.36 21.78
N THR A 25 -12.67 10.93 21.56
CA THR A 25 -13.42 10.74 20.31
C THR A 25 -13.15 11.92 19.41
N LEU A 26 -12.33 11.71 18.38
CA LEU A 26 -11.97 12.70 17.38
C LEU A 26 -12.21 12.13 15.99
N MET A 27 -12.95 12.88 15.18
CA MET A 27 -13.02 12.64 13.74
C MET A 27 -12.68 13.95 13.04
N ARG A 28 -11.64 13.90 12.20
CA ARG A 28 -11.21 15.03 11.36
C ARG A 28 -11.01 14.52 9.95
N ASN A 29 -11.55 15.25 9.00
CA ASN A 29 -11.53 14.86 7.61
C ASN A 29 -11.11 16.05 6.75
N THR A 30 -10.12 15.84 5.91
CA THR A 30 -9.67 16.77 4.89
C THR A 30 -9.56 16.04 3.55
N LYS A 31 -9.28 16.78 2.48
CA LYS A 31 -9.06 16.17 1.15
C LYS A 31 -7.75 15.39 1.03
N ALA A 32 -6.82 15.56 1.98
CA ALA A 32 -5.48 14.98 1.96
C ALA A 32 -5.22 14.03 3.14
N SER A 33 -6.08 14.04 4.16
CA SER A 33 -5.91 13.20 5.34
C SER A 33 -7.22 12.97 6.08
N PHE A 34 -7.28 11.87 6.80
CA PHE A 34 -8.39 11.53 7.67
C PHE A 34 -7.89 10.96 8.98
N ILE A 35 -8.36 11.52 10.10
CA ILE A 35 -8.05 11.05 11.45
C ILE A 35 -9.34 10.57 12.10
N LEU A 36 -9.28 9.35 12.62
CA LEU A 36 -10.25 8.75 13.51
C LEU A 36 -9.53 8.39 14.81
N ALA A 37 -10.01 8.87 15.94
CA ALA A 37 -9.65 8.35 17.26
C ALA A 37 -10.94 8.16 18.03
N GLN A 38 -11.09 7.01 18.67
CA GLN A 38 -12.32 6.69 19.39
C GLN A 38 -12.08 5.65 20.48
N ASP A 39 -12.91 5.74 21.52
CA ASP A 39 -13.05 4.67 22.48
C ASP A 39 -13.98 3.59 21.92
N ILE A 40 -13.53 2.34 21.98
CA ILE A 40 -14.30 1.14 21.58
C ILE A 40 -15.08 0.57 22.79
N SER A 41 -14.96 1.19 23.97
CA SER A 41 -15.68 0.78 25.18
C SER A 41 -17.15 0.48 24.86
N GLN A 42 -17.62 -0.68 25.36
CA GLN A 42 -18.71 -1.53 24.87
C GLN A 42 -20.13 -0.91 24.90
N PHE A 43 -20.25 0.41 25.01
CA PHE A 43 -21.48 1.15 25.26
C PHE A 43 -21.86 2.17 24.17
N ALA A 44 -21.10 2.24 23.06
CA ALA A 44 -21.50 3.04 21.90
C ALA A 44 -22.35 2.20 20.93
N ASN A 45 -23.53 2.69 20.54
CA ASN A 45 -24.44 2.04 19.59
C ASN A 45 -23.83 1.79 18.20
N ILE A 46 -22.65 2.35 17.89
CA ILE A 46 -21.90 2.12 16.65
C ILE A 46 -20.41 1.99 17.00
N GLN A 47 -19.92 0.75 17.05
CA GLN A 47 -18.48 0.50 17.13
C GLN A 47 -17.87 0.67 15.75
N ARG A 48 -17.05 1.71 15.56
CA ARG A 48 -16.24 1.80 14.34
C ARG A 48 -15.07 0.84 14.46
N VAL A 49 -14.81 0.09 13.40
CA VAL A 49 -13.76 -0.92 13.33
C VAL A 49 -12.68 -0.53 12.34
N GLY A 50 -12.87 0.58 11.64
CA GLY A 50 -12.00 0.97 10.56
C GLY A 50 -12.31 2.34 10.01
N ALA A 51 -11.63 2.67 8.93
CA ALA A 51 -11.91 3.85 8.12
C ALA A 51 -11.67 3.56 6.63
N THR A 52 -12.38 4.32 5.80
CA THR A 52 -12.08 4.46 4.38
C THR A 52 -11.65 5.88 4.08
N PHE A 53 -10.96 6.04 2.95
CA PHE A 53 -10.64 7.33 2.41
C PHE A 53 -10.71 7.29 0.89
N THR A 54 -11.32 8.32 0.31
CA THR A 54 -11.33 8.58 -1.13
C THR A 54 -10.58 9.87 -1.40
N ARG A 55 -9.55 9.76 -2.24
CA ARG A 55 -8.74 10.89 -2.68
C ARG A 55 -9.56 12.06 -3.20
N GLY A 56 -9.20 13.26 -2.75
CA GLY A 56 -9.86 14.51 -3.13
C GLY A 56 -11.25 14.74 -2.51
N ILE A 57 -11.82 13.72 -1.84
CA ILE A 57 -13.11 13.77 -1.17
C ILE A 57 -12.93 13.77 0.35
N GLY A 58 -12.15 12.84 0.87
CA GLY A 58 -11.91 12.64 2.29
C GLY A 58 -12.27 11.22 2.76
N GLY A 59 -12.27 11.02 4.08
CA GLY A 59 -12.54 9.73 4.71
C GLY A 59 -13.78 9.66 5.58
N ALA A 60 -14.14 8.43 5.93
CA ALA A 60 -15.24 8.11 6.81
C ALA A 60 -14.87 6.90 7.68
N GLY A 61 -15.31 6.91 8.94
CA GLY A 61 -15.17 5.72 9.78
C GLY A 61 -16.16 4.63 9.37
N VAL A 62 -15.78 3.37 9.54
CA VAL A 62 -16.57 2.19 9.17
C VAL A 62 -17.02 1.48 10.44
N GLY A 63 -18.32 1.17 10.56
CA GLY A 63 -18.89 0.50 11.75
C GLY A 63 -19.39 -0.92 11.50
N ILE A 64 -19.56 -1.68 12.59
CA ILE A 64 -20.32 -2.94 12.61
C ILE A 64 -21.83 -2.61 12.55
N PRO A 65 -22.67 -3.40 11.84
CA PRO A 65 -22.39 -4.69 11.18
C PRO A 65 -21.94 -4.59 9.73
N ASN A 66 -21.78 -3.37 9.21
CA ASN A 66 -21.66 -3.10 7.78
C ASN A 66 -20.39 -3.69 7.11
N GLY A 67 -19.40 -4.14 7.89
CA GLY A 67 -18.34 -5.04 7.43
C GLY A 67 -17.55 -4.57 6.20
N ILE A 68 -16.87 -5.52 5.56
CA ILE A 68 -16.06 -5.32 4.34
C ILE A 68 -16.92 -4.95 3.11
N ASP A 69 -18.19 -5.37 3.10
CA ASP A 69 -19.12 -5.21 1.96
C ASP A 69 -19.63 -3.77 1.76
N THR A 70 -19.24 -2.82 2.63
CA THR A 70 -19.67 -1.41 2.54
C THR A 70 -18.57 -0.43 2.12
N PHE A 71 -17.42 -0.90 1.66
CA PHE A 71 -16.49 0.04 1.04
C PHE A 71 -17.08 0.56 -0.25
N SER A 72 -17.22 1.88 -0.33
CA SER A 72 -17.46 2.54 -1.61
C SER A 72 -16.49 1.96 -2.65
N SER A 73 -17.01 1.67 -3.84
CA SER A 73 -16.17 1.32 -4.99
C SER A 73 -15.13 2.42 -5.28
N THR A 74 -15.39 3.64 -4.81
CA THR A 74 -14.50 4.80 -4.94
C THR A 74 -13.48 4.96 -3.82
N ALA A 75 -13.44 4.10 -2.80
CA ALA A 75 -12.45 4.18 -1.73
C ALA A 75 -11.06 3.85 -2.28
N THR A 76 -10.11 4.77 -2.14
CA THR A 76 -8.72 4.61 -2.59
C THR A 76 -7.88 3.87 -1.55
N VAL A 77 -8.25 3.95 -0.28
CA VAL A 77 -7.58 3.24 0.81
C VAL A 77 -8.58 2.95 1.93
N ALA A 78 -8.40 1.83 2.62
CA ALA A 78 -9.19 1.47 3.78
C ALA A 78 -8.40 0.58 4.74
N ALA A 79 -8.76 0.61 6.02
CA ALA A 79 -8.25 -0.31 7.02
C ALA A 79 -9.33 -0.68 8.03
N LEU A 80 -9.35 -1.93 8.47
CA LEU A 80 -10.33 -2.47 9.40
C LEU A 80 -9.70 -3.47 10.34
N LEU A 81 -9.94 -3.29 11.63
CA LEU A 81 -9.71 -4.31 12.64
C LEU A 81 -10.76 -5.41 12.51
N GLU A 82 -10.30 -6.66 12.56
CA GLU A 82 -11.19 -7.80 12.64
C GLU A 82 -11.98 -7.76 13.96
N SER A 83 -13.26 -8.13 13.90
CA SER A 83 -14.16 -8.08 15.07
C SER A 83 -13.64 -8.89 16.26
N LYS A 84 -12.96 -10.01 16.00
CA LYS A 84 -12.31 -10.84 17.02
C LYS A 84 -11.21 -10.10 17.78
N SER A 85 -10.54 -9.15 17.13
CA SER A 85 -9.48 -8.34 17.73
C SER A 85 -10.02 -7.19 18.58
N LEU A 86 -11.34 -6.98 18.68
CA LEU A 86 -11.94 -5.85 19.41
C LEU A 86 -12.29 -6.15 20.86
N SER A 87 -12.37 -7.44 21.25
CA SER A 87 -12.90 -7.86 22.56
C SER A 87 -12.16 -7.24 23.77
N ASP A 88 -10.90 -6.89 23.56
CA ASP A 88 -9.97 -6.35 24.55
C ASP A 88 -9.42 -4.95 24.20
N VAL A 89 -9.96 -4.32 23.15
CA VAL A 89 -9.52 -3.00 22.70
C VAL A 89 -10.34 -1.93 23.40
N LYS A 90 -9.66 -1.06 24.15
CA LYS A 90 -10.25 0.09 24.82
C LYS A 90 -10.45 1.26 23.85
N SER A 91 -9.44 1.54 23.04
CA SER A 91 -9.47 2.63 22.06
C SER A 91 -8.74 2.25 20.78
N PHE A 92 -9.17 2.87 19.68
CA PHE A 92 -8.57 2.70 18.37
C PHE A 92 -8.42 4.05 17.69
N SER A 93 -7.22 4.28 17.18
CA SER A 93 -6.87 5.46 16.43
C SER A 93 -6.32 5.06 15.07
N MET A 94 -6.69 5.84 14.06
CA MET A 94 -6.24 5.70 12.69
C MET A 94 -6.02 7.09 12.08
N LEU A 95 -4.90 7.23 11.37
CA LEU A 95 -4.63 8.35 10.48
C LEU A 95 -4.36 7.81 9.08
N ILE A 96 -5.08 8.32 8.10
CA ILE A 96 -4.82 8.06 6.68
C ILE A 96 -4.21 9.33 6.10
N ILE A 97 -3.09 9.18 5.40
CA ILE A 97 -2.38 10.25 4.70
C ILE A 97 -2.42 9.93 3.20
N ASP A 98 -3.01 10.81 2.40
CA ASP A 98 -3.00 10.71 0.95
C ASP A 98 -1.76 11.38 0.34
N SER A 99 -1.32 10.86 -0.81
CA SER A 99 -0.13 11.29 -1.55
C SER A 99 1.07 11.61 -0.64
N PRO A 100 1.62 10.61 0.09
CA PRO A 100 2.64 10.82 1.12
C PRO A 100 4.02 11.05 0.48
N ASN A 101 4.16 12.09 -0.35
CA ASN A 101 5.35 12.35 -1.19
C ASN A 101 6.64 12.34 -0.37
N THR A 102 6.62 12.90 0.83
CA THR A 102 7.80 12.95 1.71
C THR A 102 8.23 11.56 2.20
N TYR A 103 7.33 10.59 2.19
CA TYR A 103 7.58 9.22 2.65
C TYR A 103 8.02 8.27 1.54
N ARG A 104 8.07 8.74 0.29
CA ARG A 104 8.29 7.90 -0.90
C ARG A 104 9.61 7.13 -0.86
N ASN A 105 10.67 7.79 -0.37
CA ASN A 105 12.06 7.30 -0.42
C ASN A 105 12.64 7.01 0.97
N ILE A 106 11.79 6.87 1.99
CA ILE A 106 12.26 6.71 3.38
C ILE A 106 13.12 5.45 3.56
N ASP A 107 12.92 4.43 2.73
CA ASP A 107 13.75 3.22 2.72
C ASP A 107 14.45 3.05 1.37
N ASN A 108 15.45 3.89 1.12
CA ASN A 108 16.26 3.79 -0.10
C ASN A 108 17.17 2.53 -0.10
N SER A 109 17.30 1.84 1.04
CA SER A 109 18.19 0.69 1.21
C SER A 109 17.64 -0.59 0.56
N THR A 110 16.32 -0.79 0.63
CA THR A 110 15.65 -1.98 0.09
C THR A 110 15.26 -1.82 -1.39
N LYS A 111 15.51 -0.66 -1.99
CA LYS A 111 15.01 -0.27 -3.34
C LYS A 111 13.50 -0.42 -3.47
N ARG A 112 12.77 -0.39 -2.36
CA ARG A 112 11.31 -0.38 -2.32
C ARG A 112 10.83 1.06 -2.33
N ASN A 113 9.78 1.33 -3.08
CA ASN A 113 9.17 2.66 -3.09
C ASN A 113 7.70 2.58 -2.70
N LEU A 114 7.22 3.62 -2.04
CA LEU A 114 5.81 3.79 -1.73
C LEU A 114 4.97 3.94 -3.01
N VAL A 115 3.81 3.28 -3.07
CA VAL A 115 2.85 3.40 -4.19
C VAL A 115 1.43 3.77 -3.78
N SER A 116 1.13 3.83 -2.49
CA SER A 116 -0.22 4.09 -1.98
C SER A 116 -0.25 5.25 -0.98
N SER A 117 -1.46 5.58 -0.51
CA SER A 117 -1.65 6.28 0.77
C SER A 117 -0.99 5.51 1.93
N VAL A 118 -0.66 6.22 3.00
CA VAL A 118 -0.13 5.64 4.25
C VAL A 118 -1.25 5.55 5.28
N ILE A 119 -1.32 4.43 5.99
CA ILE A 119 -2.25 4.20 7.08
C ILE A 119 -1.45 4.06 8.36
N VAL A 120 -1.68 4.92 9.33
CA VAL A 120 -1.20 4.76 10.70
C VAL A 120 -2.34 4.25 11.53
N ALA A 121 -2.17 3.12 12.20
CA ALA A 121 -3.15 2.51 13.08
C ALA A 121 -2.53 2.22 14.44
N ALA A 122 -3.29 2.49 15.50
CA ALA A 122 -2.88 2.29 16.87
C ALA A 122 -4.05 1.77 17.70
N VAL A 123 -3.82 0.73 18.50
CA VAL A 123 -4.80 0.22 19.46
C VAL A 123 -4.29 0.34 20.88
N GLN A 124 -5.19 0.68 21.80
CA GLN A 124 -4.96 0.55 23.23
C GLN A 124 -5.78 -0.63 23.75
N ARG A 125 -5.12 -1.54 24.45
CA ARG A 125 -5.75 -2.71 25.07
C ARG A 125 -5.92 -2.57 26.56
N ASP A 126 -6.83 -3.37 27.11
CA ASP A 126 -6.80 -3.68 28.53
C ASP A 126 -5.58 -4.56 28.86
N ILE A 127 -5.01 -4.38 30.04
CA ILE A 127 -3.65 -4.81 30.41
C ILE A 127 -3.53 -6.34 30.54
N THR A 128 -4.63 -7.06 30.38
CA THR A 128 -4.77 -8.49 30.72
C THR A 128 -4.89 -9.43 29.52
N SER A 129 -4.91 -8.92 28.28
CA SER A 129 -5.17 -9.76 27.09
C SER A 129 -3.99 -9.84 26.12
N SER A 130 -3.82 -11.02 25.54
CA SER A 130 -2.85 -11.31 24.48
C SER A 130 -3.53 -11.69 23.16
N ASN A 131 -4.78 -11.27 22.93
CA ASN A 131 -5.48 -11.61 21.70
C ASN A 131 -4.66 -11.19 20.48
N ALA A 132 -4.73 -11.93 19.38
CA ALA A 132 -4.08 -11.48 18.16
C ALA A 132 -4.79 -10.23 17.63
N ILE A 133 -4.04 -9.16 17.31
CA ILE A 133 -4.54 -8.13 16.41
C ILE A 133 -4.55 -8.74 15.02
N ASN A 134 -5.61 -8.47 14.27
CA ASN A 134 -5.61 -8.65 12.85
C ASN A 134 -6.28 -7.43 12.21
N ILE A 135 -5.58 -6.82 11.25
CA ILE A 135 -6.05 -5.65 10.52
C ILE A 135 -6.03 -5.97 9.03
N SER A 136 -7.18 -5.83 8.38
CA SER A 136 -7.30 -5.89 6.92
C SER A 136 -7.04 -4.50 6.34
N LEU A 137 -6.17 -4.45 5.34
CA LEU A 137 -5.73 -3.25 4.66
C LEU A 137 -6.07 -3.32 3.19
N TYR A 138 -6.49 -2.20 2.62
CA TYR A 138 -6.86 -2.06 1.22
C TYR A 138 -6.16 -0.84 0.64
N PHE A 139 -5.45 -1.03 -0.47
CA PHE A 139 -4.67 0.03 -1.10
C PHE A 139 -4.93 0.06 -2.60
N GLN A 140 -5.25 1.24 -3.14
CA GLN A 140 -5.13 1.51 -4.56
C GLN A 140 -3.74 2.07 -4.87
N VAL A 141 -3.17 1.64 -6.00
CA VAL A 141 -1.91 2.22 -6.52
C VAL A 141 -2.20 3.64 -7.00
N LEU A 142 -1.49 4.62 -6.44
CA LEU A 142 -1.63 6.01 -6.84
C LEU A 142 -1.07 6.21 -8.26
N PRO A 143 -1.80 6.85 -9.18
CA PRO A 143 -1.37 7.02 -10.57
C PRO A 143 0.01 7.67 -10.69
N GLU A 144 0.30 8.67 -9.86
CA GLU A 144 1.59 9.38 -9.85
C GLU A 144 2.77 8.54 -9.34
N TYR A 145 2.49 7.43 -8.63
CA TYR A 145 3.49 6.51 -8.11
C TYR A 145 3.51 5.18 -8.82
N LYS A 146 2.68 5.03 -9.86
CA LYS A 146 2.57 3.78 -10.62
C LYS A 146 3.93 3.44 -11.21
N PRO A 147 4.48 2.26 -10.89
CA PRO A 147 5.81 1.89 -11.35
C PRO A 147 5.84 1.60 -12.85
N SER A 148 6.98 1.92 -13.47
CA SER A 148 7.29 1.47 -14.84
C SER A 148 7.89 0.05 -14.79
N GLY A 149 7.39 -0.87 -15.61
CA GLY A 149 7.93 -2.23 -15.72
C GLY A 149 7.10 -3.28 -14.98
N PHE A 150 7.78 -4.26 -14.37
CA PHE A 150 7.16 -5.38 -13.65
C PHE A 150 7.26 -5.18 -12.14
N PRO A 151 6.25 -4.58 -11.51
CA PRO A 151 6.27 -4.40 -10.08
C PRO A 151 5.94 -5.70 -9.36
N GLU A 152 6.66 -5.93 -8.28
CA GLU A 152 6.21 -6.81 -7.21
C GLU A 152 5.75 -5.93 -6.06
N TYR A 153 4.50 -6.12 -5.62
CA TYR A 153 3.90 -5.34 -4.55
C TYR A 153 3.97 -6.08 -3.22
N PHE A 154 4.14 -5.32 -2.15
CA PHE A 154 4.20 -5.82 -0.79
C PHE A 154 3.35 -4.93 0.10
N CYS A 155 2.54 -5.56 0.95
CA CYS A 155 2.04 -4.88 2.13
C CYS A 155 3.15 -4.84 3.16
N SER A 156 3.50 -3.64 3.59
CA SER A 156 4.60 -3.45 4.52
C SER A 156 4.22 -2.50 5.62
N PHE A 157 4.80 -2.73 6.78
CA PHE A 157 4.82 -1.80 7.89
C PHE A 157 6.16 -1.07 7.95
N TYR A 158 6.17 0.12 8.53
CA TYR A 158 7.40 0.86 8.74
C TYR A 158 8.07 0.40 10.04
N ASP A 159 9.15 -0.37 9.90
CA ASP A 159 9.93 -0.85 11.03
C ASP A 159 10.84 0.26 11.53
N THR A 160 10.46 0.87 12.66
CA THR A 160 11.17 2.01 13.25
C THR A 160 12.53 1.61 13.84
N THR A 161 12.75 0.33 14.15
CA THR A 161 14.03 -0.17 14.67
C THR A 161 15.07 -0.18 13.57
N TYR A 162 14.69 -0.67 12.39
CA TYR A 162 15.60 -0.77 11.23
C TYR A 162 15.40 0.34 10.19
N GLN A 163 14.45 1.25 10.44
CA GLN A 163 14.09 2.38 9.58
C GLN A 163 13.75 1.97 8.13
N LYS A 164 13.04 0.85 7.97
CA LYS A 164 12.79 0.24 6.66
C LYS A 164 11.37 -0.30 6.52
N TRP A 165 10.91 -0.50 5.28
CA TRP A 165 9.63 -1.17 5.02
C TRP A 165 9.80 -2.68 5.18
N ASN A 166 9.07 -3.24 6.13
CA ASN A 166 9.12 -4.65 6.51
C ASN A 166 7.77 -5.32 6.25
N ASP A 167 7.78 -6.55 5.74
CA ASP A 167 6.59 -7.34 5.40
C ASP A 167 6.27 -8.40 6.45
N PHE A 168 7.10 -8.54 7.50
CA PHE A 168 6.89 -9.52 8.56
C PHE A 168 5.54 -9.34 9.27
N GLY A 169 4.77 -10.42 9.39
CA GLY A 169 3.46 -10.38 10.02
C GLY A 169 2.34 -9.83 9.13
N CYS A 170 2.63 -9.51 7.86
CA CYS A 170 1.64 -9.18 6.84
C CYS A 170 1.55 -10.28 5.76
N THR A 171 0.35 -10.50 5.22
CA THR A 171 0.17 -11.40 4.06
C THR A 171 0.64 -10.73 2.77
N HIS A 172 1.00 -11.55 1.78
CA HIS A 172 1.24 -11.04 0.43
C HIS A 172 -0.05 -10.38 -0.11
N PRO A 173 0.04 -9.25 -0.83
CA PRO A 173 -1.15 -8.56 -1.30
C PRO A 173 -1.83 -9.31 -2.44
N THR A 174 -3.16 -9.43 -2.36
CA THR A 174 -4.01 -9.98 -3.41
C THR A 174 -4.68 -8.83 -4.16
N HIS A 175 -4.56 -8.78 -5.48
CA HIS A 175 -5.23 -7.77 -6.30
C HIS A 175 -6.68 -8.16 -6.58
N ASN A 176 -7.59 -7.25 -6.28
CA ASN A 176 -8.99 -7.31 -6.68
C ASN A 176 -9.17 -6.43 -7.93
N GLU A 177 -9.27 -7.07 -9.09
CA GLU A 177 -9.37 -6.38 -10.39
C GLU A 177 -10.63 -5.51 -10.50
N SER A 178 -11.77 -5.97 -9.96
CA SER A 178 -13.05 -5.25 -10.02
C SER A 178 -13.01 -3.92 -9.28
N LEU A 179 -12.18 -3.82 -8.24
CA LEU A 179 -12.06 -2.64 -7.38
C LEU A 179 -10.73 -1.90 -7.57
N ASP A 180 -9.85 -2.42 -8.44
CA ASP A 180 -8.46 -2.00 -8.63
C ASP A 180 -7.71 -1.75 -7.31
N ARG A 181 -7.79 -2.71 -6.39
CA ARG A 181 -7.24 -2.59 -5.04
C ARG A 181 -6.47 -3.83 -4.62
N TYR A 182 -5.37 -3.61 -3.92
CA TYR A 182 -4.61 -4.65 -3.24
C TYR A 182 -5.12 -4.82 -1.82
N GLN A 183 -5.36 -6.07 -1.42
CA GLN A 183 -5.81 -6.44 -0.09
C GLN A 183 -4.77 -7.30 0.62
N CYS A 184 -4.56 -7.05 1.90
CA CYS A 184 -3.71 -7.86 2.76
C CYS A 184 -4.17 -7.78 4.22
N ASN A 185 -3.69 -8.72 5.02
CA ASN A 185 -3.94 -8.77 6.46
C ASN A 185 -2.61 -8.68 7.21
N CYS A 186 -2.56 -7.91 8.30
CA CYS A 186 -1.39 -7.80 9.16
C CYS A 186 -1.77 -8.11 10.62
N ASN A 187 -0.85 -8.71 11.37
CA ASN A 187 -1.09 -9.21 12.73
C ASN A 187 -0.75 -8.21 13.86
N HIS A 188 -0.60 -6.93 13.52
CA HIS A 188 -0.20 -5.85 14.43
C HIS A 188 -0.78 -4.52 13.94
N THR A 189 -0.61 -3.44 14.70
CA THR A 189 -0.99 -2.08 14.29
C THR A 189 0.23 -1.14 14.39
N THR A 190 0.48 -0.36 13.35
CA THR A 190 1.56 0.64 13.23
C THR A 190 1.32 1.48 11.97
N THR A 191 2.35 2.06 11.37
CA THR A 191 2.34 2.63 10.02
C THR A 191 2.44 1.55 8.94
N PHE A 192 1.47 1.52 8.02
CA PHE A 192 1.38 0.61 6.88
C PHE A 192 1.34 1.35 5.54
N ALA A 193 1.82 0.67 4.51
CA ALA A 193 1.62 1.06 3.13
C ALA A 193 1.74 -0.12 2.15
N LEU A 194 1.27 0.10 0.92
CA LEU A 194 1.67 -0.70 -0.23
C LEU A 194 2.97 -0.13 -0.79
N VAL A 195 3.98 -0.98 -0.89
CA VAL A 195 5.28 -0.66 -1.50
C VAL A 195 5.52 -1.58 -2.68
N TRP A 196 6.39 -1.15 -3.60
CA TRP A 196 6.81 -1.96 -4.73
C TRP A 196 8.33 -2.05 -4.83
N SER A 197 8.81 -3.17 -5.38
CA SER A 197 10.17 -3.28 -5.91
C SER A 197 10.15 -3.87 -7.32
N PRO A 198 11.18 -3.61 -8.14
CA PRO A 198 11.31 -4.23 -9.45
C PRO A 198 11.41 -5.74 -9.30
N LYS A 199 10.51 -6.47 -9.97
CA LYS A 199 10.61 -7.92 -10.08
C LYS A 199 11.79 -8.26 -11.00
N VAL A 200 12.76 -9.01 -10.48
CA VAL A 200 13.89 -9.49 -11.29
C VAL A 200 13.39 -10.68 -12.09
N CYS A 201 13.23 -10.49 -13.40
CA CYS A 201 12.75 -11.52 -14.29
C CYS A 201 13.90 -11.97 -15.20
N GLN A 202 14.25 -13.26 -15.09
CA GLN A 202 15.34 -13.86 -15.86
C GLN A 202 14.76 -14.83 -16.88
N CYS A 203 15.16 -14.68 -18.14
CA CYS A 203 14.91 -15.65 -19.20
C CYS A 203 16.24 -16.12 -19.77
N ASN A 204 16.24 -17.32 -20.34
CA ASN A 204 17.40 -17.84 -21.06
C ASN A 204 17.61 -17.08 -22.37
N THR A 205 18.83 -17.14 -22.94
CA THR A 205 19.17 -16.44 -24.20
C THR A 205 18.30 -16.86 -25.39
N SER A 206 17.70 -18.06 -25.35
CA SER A 206 16.77 -18.60 -26.33
C SER A 206 15.31 -18.16 -26.14
N GLU A 207 15.02 -17.29 -25.18
CA GLU A 207 13.66 -16.92 -24.78
C GLU A 207 13.41 -15.41 -24.89
N VAL A 208 12.13 -15.03 -24.97
CA VAL A 208 11.62 -13.66 -24.91
C VAL A 208 10.87 -13.50 -23.60
N LEU A 209 11.20 -12.44 -22.86
CA LEU A 209 10.53 -12.07 -21.62
C LEU A 209 9.21 -11.34 -21.93
N LEU A 210 8.09 -11.87 -21.46
CA LEU A 210 6.77 -11.25 -21.58
C LEU A 210 6.47 -10.27 -20.42
N PRO A 211 5.43 -9.41 -20.57
CA PRO A 211 5.04 -8.43 -19.57
C PRO A 211 4.61 -8.95 -18.19
N ASN A 212 4.49 -10.26 -18.03
CA ASN A 212 4.12 -10.96 -16.79
C ASN A 212 5.27 -11.80 -16.22
N CYS A 213 6.49 -11.59 -16.72
CA CYS A 213 7.66 -12.39 -16.40
C CYS A 213 7.56 -13.87 -16.80
N THR A 214 6.74 -14.17 -17.80
CA THR A 214 6.76 -15.46 -18.48
C THR A 214 7.80 -15.43 -19.59
N CYS A 215 8.64 -16.46 -19.66
CA CYS A 215 9.59 -16.64 -20.75
C CYS A 215 8.96 -17.52 -21.83
N ILE A 216 8.95 -17.04 -23.07
CA ILE A 216 8.53 -17.84 -24.22
C ILE A 216 9.73 -18.14 -25.10
N THR A 217 9.81 -19.35 -25.66
CA THR A 217 10.88 -19.71 -26.59
C THR A 217 10.83 -18.82 -27.81
N LYS A 218 11.98 -18.26 -28.20
CA LYS A 218 12.10 -17.48 -29.43
C LYS A 218 11.62 -18.36 -30.59
N PRO A 219 10.73 -17.86 -31.46
CA PRO A 219 10.33 -18.60 -32.65
C PRO A 219 11.58 -18.89 -33.48
N LYS A 220 11.85 -20.18 -33.73
CA LYS A 220 12.90 -20.62 -34.66
C LYS A 220 12.49 -20.13 -36.05
N GLY A 221 13.05 -19.00 -36.49
CA GLY A 221 12.71 -18.43 -37.80
C GLY A 221 12.90 -16.93 -38.01
N GLN A 222 13.39 -16.15 -37.03
CA GLN A 222 13.85 -14.80 -37.32
C GLN A 222 15.22 -14.85 -38.03
N VAL A 223 15.18 -15.09 -39.35
CA VAL A 223 16.26 -14.73 -40.26
C VAL A 223 16.57 -13.25 -39.99
N ARG A 224 17.85 -12.94 -39.75
CA ARG A 224 18.32 -11.56 -39.60
C ARG A 224 17.91 -10.78 -40.84
N LEU A 225 16.94 -9.87 -40.71
CA LEU A 225 16.54 -8.95 -41.79
C LEU A 225 17.75 -8.16 -42.34
N LYS A 226 18.82 -8.01 -41.54
CA LYS A 226 20.08 -7.36 -41.94
C LYS A 226 20.88 -8.15 -42.99
N GLU A 227 20.72 -9.46 -43.12
CA GLU A 227 21.46 -10.26 -44.11
C GLU A 227 20.68 -10.44 -45.42
N VAL A 228 19.33 -10.39 -45.38
CA VAL A 228 18.50 -10.46 -46.59
C VAL A 228 18.58 -9.16 -47.41
N ILE A 229 18.69 -8.01 -46.75
CA ILE A 229 18.82 -6.71 -47.44
C ILE A 229 20.16 -6.62 -48.22
N ILE A 230 21.26 -7.19 -47.71
CA ILE A 230 22.54 -7.19 -48.43
C ILE A 230 22.49 -8.11 -49.66
N SER A 231 21.79 -9.25 -49.57
CA SER A 231 21.65 -10.16 -50.72
C SER A 231 20.78 -9.57 -51.85
N VAL A 232 19.70 -8.85 -51.51
CA VAL A 232 18.84 -8.19 -52.51
C VAL A 232 19.52 -6.96 -53.13
N ILE A 233 20.30 -6.19 -52.36
CA ILE A 233 21.06 -5.05 -52.90
C ILE A 233 22.20 -5.52 -53.82
N CYS A 234 22.89 -6.63 -53.52
CA CYS A 234 23.92 -7.19 -54.42
C CYS A 234 23.35 -7.68 -55.76
N PHE A 235 22.12 -8.18 -55.81
CA PHE A 235 21.48 -8.59 -57.07
C PHE A 235 21.09 -7.40 -57.96
N PHE A 236 20.78 -6.23 -57.38
CA PHE A 236 20.42 -5.03 -58.16
C PHE A 236 21.63 -4.22 -58.66
N VAL A 237 22.78 -4.29 -57.99
CA VAL A 237 23.98 -3.50 -58.38
C VAL A 237 24.86 -4.22 -59.41
N LEU A 238 24.74 -5.55 -59.58
CA LEU A 238 25.49 -6.32 -60.57
C LEU A 238 24.69 -6.62 -61.87
N GLY A 239 23.47 -6.09 -61.98
CA GLY A 239 22.54 -6.32 -63.10
C GLY A 239 22.16 -5.06 -63.90
N MET A 240 22.97 -4.00 -63.83
CA MET A 240 22.88 -2.81 -64.70
C MET A 240 24.24 -2.46 -65.29
#